data_AF-A0A0A9F5V5-F1
#
_entry.id   AF-A0A0A9F5V5-F1
#
_cell.length_a   1.000
_cell.length_b   1.000
_cell.length_c   1.000
_cell.angle_alpha   90.00
_cell.angle_beta   90.00
_cell.angle_gamma   90.00
#
_symmetry.space_group_name_H-M   'P 1'
#
loop_
_entity.id
_entity.type
_entity.pdbx_description
1 polymer ?
#
loop_
_entity_poly.entity_id
_entity_poly.type
_entity_poly.pdbx_seq_one_letter_code
_entity_poly.pdbx_strand_id
1 'polypeptide(L)'
;MNRYHVWAIGTSSLAFSIRVQVKKGSSVSEVVVGPENRTVVSEDNFLRVNLVGDLVAYTRYPSFEDSYLVTPRKGAGGGRPQAFGDEYSKWMLLERFRFALDRPECNKIGVNYEAFQNQPNFCSSPFSSCLYNQLWHFWEGDQNNIKRGEPPQYVVERRVQGLILFLWDSQKFLVPICW
;
A
#
# COMPACT_ATOMS: atom_id res chain seq x y z
N MET A 1 -16.00 2.37 -17.20
CA MET A 1 -16.14 1.53 -15.98
C MET A 1 -14.75 1.29 -15.44
N ASN A 2 -14.44 1.78 -14.25
CA ASN A 2 -13.09 1.71 -13.70
C ASN A 2 -12.88 0.33 -13.06
N ARG A 3 -11.84 -0.39 -13.52
CA ARG A 3 -11.42 -1.66 -12.91
C ARG A 3 -10.28 -1.38 -11.93
N TYR A 4 -10.12 -2.25 -10.94
CA TYR A 4 -9.09 -2.14 -9.92
C TYR A 4 -8.28 -3.43 -9.84
N HIS A 5 -7.04 -3.30 -9.37
CA HIS A 5 -6.22 -4.42 -8.92
C HIS A 5 -6.21 -4.46 -7.40
N VAL A 6 -6.23 -5.68 -6.87
CA VAL A 6 -6.20 -5.97 -5.43
C VAL A 6 -4.87 -6.67 -5.14
N TRP A 7 -4.09 -6.09 -4.25
CA TRP A 7 -2.73 -6.52 -3.95
C TRP A 7 -2.64 -6.96 -2.50
N ALA A 8 -2.19 -8.20 -2.28
CA ALA A 8 -1.83 -8.70 -0.96
C ALA A 8 -0.58 -7.95 -0.45
N ILE A 9 -0.66 -7.43 0.76
CA ILE A 9 0.48 -6.80 1.41
C ILE A 9 1.18 -7.86 2.25
N GLY A 10 2.48 -8.02 1.99
CA GLY A 10 3.34 -8.93 2.74
C GLY A 10 3.86 -8.31 4.03
N THR A 11 4.97 -8.85 4.53
CA THR A 11 5.63 -8.34 5.72
C THR A 11 6.27 -6.98 5.48
N SER A 12 6.25 -6.12 6.49
CA SER A 12 6.94 -4.83 6.45
C SER A 12 8.44 -5.02 6.66
N SER A 13 9.26 -4.34 5.86
CA SER A 13 10.71 -4.24 6.04
C SER A 13 11.13 -2.78 6.21
N LEU A 14 12.03 -2.50 7.17
CA LEU A 14 12.62 -1.18 7.33
C LEU A 14 13.73 -0.97 6.28
N ALA A 15 13.67 0.15 5.57
CA ALA A 15 14.67 0.52 4.57
C ALA A 15 15.18 1.95 4.84
N PHE A 16 16.50 2.10 4.93
CA PHE A 16 17.17 3.39 5.08
C PHE A 16 18.61 3.30 4.54
N SER A 17 19.24 4.45 4.33
CA SER A 17 20.65 4.57 4.00
C SER A 17 21.34 5.58 4.92
N ILE A 18 22.49 5.20 5.46
CA ILE A 18 23.35 6.06 6.28
C ILE A 18 24.59 6.36 5.46
N ARG A 19 24.78 7.65 5.14
CA ARG A 19 25.95 8.15 4.44
C ARG A 19 26.98 8.61 5.48
N VAL A 20 28.14 7.97 5.50
CA VAL A 20 29.26 8.29 6.38
C VAL A 20 30.35 8.95 5.56
N GLN A 21 30.66 10.20 5.89
CA GLN A 21 31.73 10.97 5.25
C GLN A 21 32.82 11.26 6.27
N VAL A 22 34.07 10.96 5.93
CA VAL A 22 35.24 11.24 6.76
C VAL A 22 36.22 12.08 5.96
N LYS A 23 36.67 13.19 6.53
CA LYS A 23 37.65 14.10 5.90
C LYS A 23 38.99 13.99 6.62
N LYS A 24 40.05 13.74 5.88
CA LYS A 24 41.44 13.66 6.38
C LYS A 24 42.31 14.65 5.60
N GLY A 25 42.54 15.83 6.16
CA GLY A 25 43.20 16.92 5.43
C GLY A 25 42.35 17.37 4.23
N SER A 26 42.86 17.21 3.02
CA SER A 26 42.14 17.49 1.76
C SER A 26 41.37 16.29 1.20
N SER A 27 41.64 15.06 1.66
CA SER A 27 40.93 13.86 1.17
C SER A 27 39.60 13.65 1.88
N VAL A 28 38.61 13.17 1.14
CA VAL A 28 37.28 12.81 1.63
C VAL A 28 37.02 11.35 1.26
N SER A 29 36.69 10.53 2.25
CA SER A 29 36.24 9.15 2.06
C SER A 29 34.75 9.07 2.38
N GLU A 30 33.97 8.48 1.49
CA GLU A 30 32.52 8.32 1.65
C GLU A 30 32.15 6.84 1.56
N VAL A 31 31.32 6.37 2.48
CA VAL A 31 30.71 5.04 2.44
C VAL A 31 29.22 5.15 2.78
N VAL A 32 28.41 4.26 2.19
CA VAL A 32 26.97 4.19 2.46
C VAL A 32 26.64 2.83 3.03
N VAL A 33 26.03 2.78 4.20
CA VAL A 33 25.56 1.55 4.86
C VAL A 33 24.05 1.54 5.01
N GLY A 34 23.45 0.35 5.09
CA GLY A 34 22.00 0.19 5.29
C GLY A 34 21.64 -1.25 5.63
N PRO A 35 20.34 -1.57 5.82
CA PRO A 35 19.89 -2.91 6.18
C PRO A 35 20.35 -4.01 5.20
N GLU A 36 20.43 -3.68 3.91
CA GLU A 36 20.90 -4.56 2.82
C GLU A 36 22.42 -4.71 2.76
N ASN A 37 23.17 -3.67 3.16
CA ASN A 37 24.64 -3.67 3.14
C ASN A 37 25.18 -3.11 4.45
N ARG A 38 25.32 -4.01 5.44
CA ARG A 38 25.61 -3.63 6.83
C ARG A 38 27.08 -3.37 7.09
N THR A 39 27.98 -3.95 6.33
CA THR A 39 29.42 -3.78 6.52
C THR A 39 30.04 -3.26 5.24
N VAL A 40 30.60 -2.06 5.30
CA VAL A 40 31.26 -1.41 4.16
C VAL A 40 32.64 -0.93 4.58
N VAL A 41 33.59 -1.10 3.68
CA VAL A 41 34.97 -0.62 3.83
C VAL A 41 35.21 0.39 2.72
N SER A 42 35.91 1.49 3.03
CA SER A 42 36.33 2.46 2.02
C SER A 42 37.37 1.86 1.07
N GLU A 43 37.49 2.42 -0.13
CA GLU A 43 38.42 1.92 -1.16
C GLU A 43 39.89 1.90 -0.69
N ASP A 44 40.27 2.85 0.17
CA ASP A 44 41.60 2.97 0.77
C ASP A 44 41.80 2.08 2.02
N ASN A 45 40.82 1.22 2.37
CA ASN A 45 40.78 0.40 3.58
C ASN A 45 40.94 1.17 4.91
N PHE A 46 40.82 2.50 4.88
CA PHE A 46 41.00 3.34 6.07
C PHE A 46 39.77 3.34 6.97
N LEU A 47 38.59 3.36 6.38
CA LEU A 47 37.30 3.44 7.08
C LEU A 47 36.56 2.12 6.95
N ARG A 48 36.18 1.54 8.09
CA ARG A 48 35.30 0.36 8.15
C ARG A 48 34.08 0.70 8.99
N VAL A 49 32.90 0.59 8.38
CA VAL A 49 31.62 0.86 9.02
C VAL A 49 30.84 -0.44 9.12
N ASN A 50 30.30 -0.73 10.30
CA ASN A 50 29.43 -1.87 10.54
C ASN A 50 28.12 -1.41 11.22
N LEU A 51 27.00 -1.65 10.56
CA LEU A 51 25.66 -1.40 11.06
C LEU A 51 25.21 -2.59 11.92
N VAL A 52 25.24 -2.40 13.24
CA VAL A 52 24.91 -3.45 14.21
C VAL A 52 23.40 -3.74 14.26
N GLY A 53 22.57 -2.70 14.19
CA GLY A 53 21.12 -2.82 14.25
C GLY A 53 20.43 -1.47 14.40
N ASP A 54 19.14 -1.52 14.70
CA ASP A 54 18.31 -0.37 15.01
C ASP A 54 17.83 -0.42 16.47
N LEU A 55 17.61 0.75 17.06
CA LEU A 55 17.00 0.84 18.38
C LEU A 55 15.49 0.66 18.25
N VAL A 56 14.88 0.01 19.25
CA VAL A 56 13.43 -0.19 19.24
C VAL A 56 12.73 1.16 19.29
N ALA A 57 11.88 1.44 18.31
CA ALA A 57 11.06 2.65 18.28
C ALA A 57 10.02 2.65 19.42
N TYR A 58 9.76 3.83 20.00
CA TYR A 58 8.72 4.00 21.02
C TYR A 58 7.30 3.80 20.49
N THR A 59 7.11 3.99 19.18
CA THR A 59 5.85 3.77 18.46
C THR A 59 6.04 2.67 17.43
N ARG A 60 5.09 1.73 17.38
CA ARG A 60 5.10 0.65 16.38
C ARG A 60 4.63 1.20 15.03
N TYR A 61 5.31 0.81 13.96
CA TYR A 61 4.82 1.05 12.60
C TYR A 61 3.51 0.31 12.34
N PRO A 62 2.53 0.92 11.66
CA PRO A 62 1.29 0.25 11.33
C PRO A 62 1.57 -0.96 10.42
N SER A 63 1.05 -2.12 10.79
CA SER A 63 1.07 -3.31 9.94
C SER A 63 -0.18 -3.33 9.05
N PHE A 64 0.01 -3.65 7.77
CA PHE A 64 -1.09 -3.76 6.80
C PHE A 64 -1.31 -5.20 6.32
N GLU A 65 -0.82 -6.19 7.07
CA GLU A 65 -0.92 -7.61 6.70
C GLU A 65 -2.37 -8.06 6.54
N ASP A 66 -3.28 -7.54 7.37
CA ASP A 66 -4.72 -7.80 7.31
C ASP A 66 -5.49 -6.91 6.32
N SER A 67 -4.76 -6.19 5.46
CA SER A 67 -5.33 -5.31 4.45
C SER A 67 -4.89 -5.71 3.05
N TYR A 68 -5.73 -5.37 2.08
CA TYR A 68 -5.37 -5.30 0.68
C TYR A 68 -5.14 -3.85 0.27
N LEU A 69 -4.13 -3.65 -0.56
CA LEU A 69 -3.99 -2.41 -1.32
C LEU A 69 -4.84 -2.54 -2.59
N VAL A 70 -5.71 -1.57 -2.83
CA VAL A 70 -6.52 -1.49 -4.03
C VAL A 70 -6.05 -0.30 -4.86
N THR A 71 -5.66 -0.55 -6.10
CA THR A 71 -5.22 0.50 -7.02
C THR A 71 -6.06 0.48 -8.29
N PRO A 72 -6.34 1.65 -8.90
CA PRO A 72 -6.93 1.69 -10.24
C PRO A 72 -6.12 0.84 -11.22
N ARG A 73 -6.80 0.25 -12.20
CA ARG A 73 -6.12 -0.49 -13.26
C ARG A 73 -5.40 0.47 -14.19
N LYS A 74 -4.12 0.20 -14.46
CA LYS A 74 -3.37 0.86 -15.53
C LYS A 74 -3.61 0.14 -16.86
N GLY A 75 -4.18 0.85 -17.83
CA GLY A 75 -4.42 0.34 -19.19
C GLY A 75 -5.75 -0.44 -19.38
N ALA A 76 -6.10 -0.70 -20.65
CA ALA A 76 -7.40 -1.24 -21.07
C ALA A 76 -7.45 -2.78 -21.26
N GLY A 77 -6.32 -3.48 -21.20
CA GLY A 77 -6.23 -4.92 -21.46
C GLY A 77 -6.88 -5.79 -20.36
N GLY A 78 -6.98 -7.11 -20.58
CA GLY A 78 -7.57 -8.07 -19.62
C GLY A 78 -6.55 -8.86 -18.77
N GLY A 79 -5.25 -8.74 -19.03
CA GLY A 79 -4.20 -9.59 -18.43
C GLY A 79 -3.70 -9.20 -17.04
N ARG A 80 -2.65 -9.89 -16.58
CA ARG A 80 -1.93 -9.61 -15.33
C ARG A 80 -1.46 -8.14 -15.32
N PRO A 81 -1.63 -7.40 -14.21
CA PRO A 81 -1.09 -6.06 -14.10
C PRO A 81 0.42 -6.07 -14.33
N GLN A 82 0.89 -5.18 -15.20
CA GLN A 82 2.32 -4.95 -15.41
C GLN A 82 2.87 -3.86 -14.47
N ALA A 83 1.97 -3.07 -13.85
CA ALA A 83 2.30 -2.02 -12.90
C ALA A 83 1.06 -1.65 -12.07
N PHE A 84 1.27 -0.91 -10.99
CA PHE A 84 0.19 -0.25 -10.24
C PHE A 84 -0.44 0.89 -11.06
N GLY A 85 -1.68 1.24 -10.73
CA GLY A 85 -2.33 2.44 -11.26
C GLY A 85 -1.69 3.71 -10.75
N ASP A 86 -1.56 4.74 -11.59
CA ASP A 86 -0.90 6.02 -11.27
C ASP A 86 -1.85 7.09 -10.70
N GLU A 87 -3.14 6.78 -10.53
CA GLU A 87 -4.12 7.68 -9.92
C GLU A 87 -4.16 7.47 -8.38
N TYR A 88 -3.16 8.00 -7.68
CA TYR A 88 -2.94 7.81 -6.24
C TYR A 88 -4.10 8.24 -5.34
N SER A 89 -4.87 9.26 -5.75
CA SER A 89 -6.06 9.74 -5.02
C SER A 89 -7.19 8.72 -4.92
N LYS A 90 -7.10 7.62 -5.68
CA LYS A 90 -8.03 6.48 -5.64
C LYS A 90 -7.43 5.21 -5.06
N TRP A 91 -6.19 5.26 -4.59
CA TRP A 91 -5.60 4.13 -3.88
C TRP A 91 -6.28 3.99 -2.53
N MET A 92 -6.69 2.76 -2.19
CA MET A 92 -7.36 2.46 -0.92
C MET A 92 -6.70 1.29 -0.21
N LEU A 93 -6.61 1.38 1.12
CA LEU A 93 -6.27 0.27 2.00
C LEU A 93 -7.54 -0.22 2.70
N LEU A 94 -7.93 -1.45 2.38
CA LEU A 94 -9.17 -2.06 2.83
C LEU A 94 -8.88 -3.41 3.48
N GLU A 95 -9.53 -3.67 4.61
CA GLU A 95 -9.36 -4.90 5.38
C GLU A 95 -9.80 -6.12 4.56
N ARG A 96 -9.06 -7.23 4.66
CA ARG A 96 -9.27 -8.45 3.86
C ARG A 96 -10.69 -9.00 3.97
N PHE A 97 -11.31 -8.90 5.15
CA PHE A 97 -12.67 -9.42 5.39
C PHE A 97 -13.76 -8.74 4.54
N ARG A 98 -13.47 -7.57 3.95
CA ARG A 98 -14.41 -6.84 3.07
C ARG A 98 -14.52 -7.44 1.68
N PHE A 99 -13.65 -8.39 1.32
CA PHE A 99 -13.57 -8.96 -0.02
C PHE A 99 -14.17 -10.36 -0.07
N ALA A 100 -14.80 -10.68 -1.19
CA ALA A 100 -15.33 -12.00 -1.52
C ALA A 100 -14.41 -12.72 -2.53
N LEU A 101 -13.16 -13.00 -2.14
CA LEU A 101 -12.18 -13.62 -3.04
C LEU A 101 -12.32 -15.15 -3.10
N ASP A 102 -12.58 -15.78 -1.96
CA ASP A 102 -12.56 -17.25 -1.84
C ASP A 102 -13.95 -17.88 -1.91
N ARG A 103 -14.99 -17.11 -1.58
CA ARG A 103 -16.38 -17.59 -1.53
C ARG A 103 -17.34 -16.54 -2.12
N PRO A 104 -18.40 -16.99 -2.80
CA PRO A 104 -19.47 -16.10 -3.24
C PRO A 104 -20.17 -15.49 -2.02
N GLU A 105 -19.99 -14.18 -1.82
CA GLU A 105 -20.62 -13.45 -0.72
C GLU A 105 -21.21 -12.13 -1.23
N CYS A 106 -22.46 -11.88 -0.83
CA CYS A 106 -23.14 -10.62 -1.09
C CYS A 106 -22.56 -9.48 -0.25
N ASN A 107 -22.71 -8.25 -0.74
CA ASN A 107 -22.33 -7.02 -0.03
C ASN A 107 -20.86 -6.99 0.40
N LYS A 108 -20.00 -7.62 -0.40
CA LYS A 108 -18.54 -7.60 -0.29
C LYS A 108 -17.92 -7.22 -1.61
N ILE A 109 -16.70 -6.69 -1.56
CA ILE A 109 -15.94 -6.29 -2.73
C ILE A 109 -15.61 -7.53 -3.56
N GLY A 110 -15.97 -7.51 -4.84
CA GLY A 110 -15.77 -8.65 -5.73
C GLY A 110 -16.95 -9.64 -5.77
N VAL A 111 -18.13 -9.22 -5.28
CA VAL A 111 -19.39 -9.97 -5.47
C VAL A 111 -19.53 -10.42 -6.94
N ASN A 112 -19.84 -11.70 -7.12
CA ASN A 112 -19.91 -12.33 -8.43
C ASN A 112 -21.37 -12.69 -8.81
N TYR A 113 -21.55 -13.19 -10.03
CA TYR A 113 -22.86 -13.60 -10.53
C TYR A 113 -23.52 -14.67 -9.66
N GLU A 114 -22.74 -15.63 -9.14
CA GLU A 114 -23.24 -16.73 -8.31
C GLU A 114 -23.84 -16.21 -7.01
N ALA A 115 -23.15 -15.31 -6.29
CA ALA A 115 -23.66 -14.69 -5.08
C ALA A 115 -24.92 -13.86 -5.35
N PHE A 116 -24.92 -13.10 -6.44
CA PHE A 116 -26.05 -12.24 -6.81
C PHE A 116 -27.30 -13.05 -7.20
N GLN A 117 -27.14 -14.08 -8.04
CA GLN A 117 -28.25 -14.90 -8.51
C GLN A 117 -28.86 -15.76 -7.40
N ASN A 118 -28.02 -16.26 -6.49
CA ASN A 118 -28.46 -17.15 -5.40
C ASN A 118 -28.82 -16.40 -4.11
N GLN A 119 -28.96 -15.06 -4.15
CA GLN A 119 -29.36 -14.32 -2.96
C GLN A 119 -30.77 -14.74 -2.50
N PRO A 120 -31.01 -14.82 -1.18
CA PRO A 120 -32.32 -15.18 -0.66
C PRO A 120 -33.37 -14.16 -1.10
N ASN A 121 -34.59 -14.64 -1.35
CA ASN A 121 -35.72 -13.79 -1.70
C ASN A 121 -35.48 -12.90 -2.93
N PHE A 122 -34.68 -13.35 -3.91
CA PHE A 122 -34.25 -12.56 -5.07
C PHE A 122 -35.34 -11.64 -5.66
N CYS A 123 -36.52 -12.19 -5.96
CA CYS A 123 -37.61 -11.45 -6.61
C CYS A 123 -38.33 -10.44 -5.70
N SER A 124 -38.23 -10.59 -4.38
CA SER A 124 -38.83 -9.67 -3.40
C SER A 124 -37.81 -8.78 -2.69
N SER A 125 -36.52 -9.00 -2.95
CA SER A 125 -35.43 -8.17 -2.44
C SER A 125 -35.42 -6.79 -3.12
N PRO A 126 -34.99 -5.72 -2.41
CA PRO A 126 -34.88 -4.39 -2.99
C PRO A 126 -33.94 -4.34 -4.20
N PHE A 127 -34.16 -3.34 -5.06
CA PHE A 127 -33.24 -3.03 -6.15
C PHE A 127 -31.81 -2.81 -5.62
N SER A 128 -30.81 -3.35 -6.34
CA SER A 128 -29.38 -3.33 -5.96
C SER A 128 -29.02 -4.09 -4.68
N SER A 129 -29.92 -4.93 -4.15
CA SER A 129 -29.57 -5.93 -3.13
C SER A 129 -28.36 -6.77 -3.57
N CYS A 130 -27.57 -7.22 -2.59
CA CYS A 130 -26.31 -7.94 -2.78
C CYS A 130 -25.14 -7.12 -3.36
N LEU A 131 -25.37 -5.89 -3.83
CA LEU A 131 -24.36 -5.03 -4.48
C LEU A 131 -23.86 -3.86 -3.60
N TYR A 132 -24.06 -3.92 -2.29
CA TYR A 132 -23.55 -2.91 -1.34
C TYR A 132 -22.06 -3.11 -1.02
N ASN A 133 -21.44 -2.13 -0.35
CA ASN A 133 -20.03 -2.19 0.11
C ASN A 133 -19.01 -2.50 -1.01
N GLN A 134 -19.24 -1.92 -2.18
CA GLN A 134 -18.29 -1.96 -3.29
C GLN A 134 -17.27 -0.83 -3.17
N LEU A 135 -16.17 -0.91 -3.92
CA LEU A 135 -15.06 0.07 -3.89
C LEU A 135 -15.53 1.54 -4.00
N TRP A 136 -16.53 1.81 -4.83
CA TRP A 136 -17.06 3.16 -5.00
C TRP A 136 -17.75 3.70 -3.73
N HIS A 137 -18.40 2.84 -2.93
CA HIS A 137 -19.04 3.25 -1.68
C HIS A 137 -18.01 3.74 -0.66
N PHE A 138 -16.88 3.03 -0.55
CA PHE A 138 -15.78 3.42 0.35
C PHE A 138 -15.12 4.72 -0.10
N TRP A 139 -14.86 4.84 -1.40
CA TRP A 139 -14.28 6.06 -1.96
C TRP A 139 -15.21 7.27 -1.76
N GLU A 140 -16.50 7.15 -2.06
CA GLU A 140 -17.49 8.23 -1.84
C GLU A 140 -17.63 8.59 -0.35
N GLY A 141 -17.62 7.60 0.54
CA GLY A 141 -17.61 7.82 1.98
C GLY A 141 -16.43 8.70 2.42
N ASP A 142 -15.24 8.40 1.92
CA ASP A 142 -14.05 9.21 2.18
C ASP A 142 -14.10 10.60 1.53
N GLN A 143 -14.64 10.72 0.32
CA GLN A 143 -14.85 12.05 -0.28
C GLN A 143 -15.79 12.91 0.57
N ASN A 144 -16.81 12.32 1.17
CA ASN A 144 -17.71 13.02 2.08
C ASN A 144 -17.01 13.44 3.37
N ASN A 145 -16.20 12.55 3.98
CA ASN A 145 -15.39 12.89 5.15
C ASN A 145 -14.44 14.05 4.85
N ILE A 146 -13.72 13.99 3.72
CA ILE A 146 -12.80 15.03 3.27
C ILE A 146 -13.53 16.38 3.10
N LYS A 147 -14.72 16.38 2.48
CA LYS A 147 -15.54 17.60 2.34
C LYS A 147 -15.97 18.19 3.69
N ARG A 148 -16.13 17.36 4.72
CA ARG A 148 -16.41 17.79 6.10
C ARG A 148 -15.16 18.19 6.89
N GLY A 149 -13.96 18.09 6.30
CA GLY A 149 -12.70 18.32 7.00
C GLY A 149 -12.30 17.18 7.94
N GLU A 150 -12.90 16.00 7.79
CA GLU A 150 -12.58 14.80 8.55
C GLU A 150 -11.55 13.94 7.78
N PRO A 151 -10.70 13.18 8.49
CA PRO A 151 -9.72 12.31 7.85
C PRO A 151 -10.43 11.15 7.10
N PRO A 152 -9.94 10.76 5.92
CA PRO A 152 -10.44 9.57 5.24
C PRO A 152 -10.03 8.30 5.97
N GLN A 153 -10.84 7.26 5.83
CA GLN A 153 -10.66 5.96 6.48
C GLN A 153 -9.98 4.94 5.57
N TYR A 154 -10.12 5.04 4.25
CA TYR A 154 -9.67 4.03 3.29
C TYR A 154 -8.64 4.57 2.30
N VAL A 155 -8.82 5.79 1.77
CA VAL A 155 -7.92 6.43 0.82
C VAL A 155 -6.55 6.66 1.45
N VAL A 156 -5.48 6.24 0.75
CA VAL A 156 -4.12 6.23 1.28
C VAL A 156 -3.55 7.65 1.41
N GLU A 157 -3.79 8.52 0.44
CA GLU A 157 -3.19 9.86 0.27
C GLU A 157 -3.33 10.79 1.49
N ARG A 158 -4.22 10.49 2.46
CA ARG A 158 -4.42 11.33 3.65
C ARG A 158 -4.56 10.54 4.96
N ARG A 159 -4.23 9.24 4.95
CA ARG A 159 -4.43 8.35 6.11
C ARG A 159 -3.17 8.11 6.94
N VAL A 160 -1.97 8.16 6.35
CA VAL A 160 -0.73 7.79 7.05
C VAL A 160 0.30 8.90 6.96
N GLN A 161 0.82 9.40 8.08
CA GLN A 161 1.94 10.33 8.04
C GLN A 161 3.22 9.66 7.55
N GLY A 162 3.86 10.26 6.54
CA GLY A 162 5.16 9.85 6.03
C GLY A 162 5.10 9.17 4.66
N LEU A 163 6.16 8.44 4.33
CA LEU A 163 6.35 7.84 3.02
C LEU A 163 6.15 6.33 3.12
N ILE A 164 5.04 5.80 2.59
CA ILE A 164 4.90 4.35 2.41
C ILE A 164 5.41 3.99 1.02
N LEU A 165 6.41 3.11 1.00
CA LEU A 165 6.97 2.51 -0.20
C LEU A 165 6.37 1.13 -0.42
N PHE A 166 5.55 0.99 -1.45
CA PHE A 166 5.11 -0.33 -1.92
C PHE A 166 6.10 -0.86 -2.97
N LEU A 167 6.56 -2.08 -2.77
CA LEU A 167 7.56 -2.77 -3.62
C LEU A 167 6.90 -3.96 -4.33
N TRP A 168 7.07 -4.08 -5.65
CA TRP A 168 6.60 -5.24 -6.43
C TRP A 168 7.48 -5.49 -7.66
N ASP A 169 8.01 -6.71 -7.82
CA ASP A 169 8.76 -7.18 -9.01
C ASP A 169 9.72 -6.11 -9.61
N SER A 170 10.55 -5.49 -8.76
CA SER A 170 11.51 -4.39 -9.06
C SER A 170 10.93 -2.98 -9.23
N GLN A 171 9.62 -2.81 -9.17
CA GLN A 171 8.99 -1.49 -9.14
C GLN A 171 8.90 -0.96 -7.71
N LYS A 172 9.29 0.31 -7.53
CA LYS A 172 9.16 1.04 -6.27
C LYS A 172 8.15 2.16 -6.48
N PHE A 173 7.07 2.17 -5.71
CA PHE A 173 6.13 3.28 -5.73
C PHE A 173 6.18 4.01 -4.41
N LEU A 174 6.64 5.26 -4.51
CA LEU A 174 6.53 6.26 -3.48
C LEU A 174 5.08 6.71 -3.50
N VAL A 175 4.33 6.44 -2.43
CA VAL A 175 3.13 7.22 -2.15
C VAL A 175 3.57 8.33 -1.21
N PRO A 176 3.87 9.54 -1.72
CA PRO A 176 4.07 10.71 -0.87
C PRO A 176 2.74 11.00 -0.20
N ILE A 177 2.66 10.74 1.10
CA ILE A 177 1.51 11.13 1.90
C ILE A 177 1.88 12.48 2.49
N CYS A 178 1.52 13.52 1.75
CA CYS A 178 1.76 14.90 2.12
C CYS A 178 0.56 15.47 2.87
N TRP A 179 0.86 16.39 3.78
CA TRP A 179 -0.09 17.20 4.53
C TRP A 179 -0.84 18.18 3.63
#